data_AF-A0A314XIT1-F1
#
_entry.id   AF-A0A314XIT1-F1
#
_cell.length_a   1.000
_cell.length_b   1.000
_cell.length_c   1.000
_cell.angle_alpha   90.00
_cell.angle_beta   90.00
_cell.angle_gamma   90.00
#
_symmetry.space_group_name_H-M   'P 1'
#
loop_
_entity.id
_entity.type
_entity.pdbx_description
1 polymer ?
#
loop_
_entity_poly.entity_id
_entity_poly.type
_entity_poly.pdbx_seq_one_letter_code
_entity_poly.pdbx_strand_id
1 'polypeptide(L)'
;METPSPKHTCLKLQLKEAQQAIYVKGTWFESRFDLSITDGLNAWICHSSEEQVRDRAAQWDQPVSEYVALAERYLGFQHPDSAYGFADAGDGHKRLSWTFEKEGTKLEWRWKCQPSPNSKQTTAAVLDFLMDANVGLSEEVVRKTQSFERLKVEAEKCLALSEKLTNEKIEFESAIYAKLTIIAL
;
A
#
# COMPACT_ATOMS: atom_id res chain seq x y z
N MET A 1 25.26 9.92 6.45
CA MET A 1 24.39 8.78 6.15
C MET A 1 22.99 9.21 6.56
N GLU A 2 22.08 9.40 5.60
CA GLU A 2 20.68 9.68 5.92
C GLU A 2 20.08 8.44 6.56
N THR A 3 19.62 8.55 7.81
CA THR A 3 18.84 7.49 8.44
C THR A 3 17.55 7.33 7.63
N PRO A 4 17.21 6.12 7.15
CA PRO A 4 16.01 5.92 6.35
C PRO A 4 14.79 6.37 7.14
N SER A 5 13.95 7.20 6.51
CA SER A 5 12.68 7.60 7.10
C SER A 5 11.79 6.37 7.29
N PRO A 6 11.06 6.27 8.42
CA PRO A 6 10.16 5.14 8.64
C PRO A 6 9.04 5.16 7.60
N LYS A 7 8.56 3.96 7.24
CA LYS A 7 7.38 3.85 6.39
C LYS A 7 6.12 4.06 7.23
N HIS A 8 5.07 4.56 6.60
CA HIS A 8 3.78 4.76 7.25
C HIS A 8 2.67 4.09 6.47
N THR A 9 1.73 3.49 7.18
CA THR A 9 0.48 2.97 6.62
C THR A 9 -0.69 3.43 7.47
N CYS A 10 -1.89 3.49 6.88
CA CYS A 10 -3.12 3.65 7.65
C CYS A 10 -4.24 2.83 7.02
N LEU A 11 -4.72 1.84 7.78
CA LEU A 11 -5.76 0.93 7.35
C LEU A 11 -7.07 1.25 8.08
N LYS A 12 -8.16 1.42 7.31
CA LYS A 12 -9.52 1.29 7.85
C LYS A 12 -9.85 -0.19 7.97
N LEU A 13 -9.72 -0.75 9.16
CA LEU A 13 -9.93 -2.16 9.44
C LEU A 13 -11.39 -2.43 9.80
N GLN A 14 -12.04 -3.28 9.00
CA GLN A 14 -13.39 -3.75 9.26
C GLN A 14 -13.36 -4.98 10.17
N LEU A 15 -13.94 -4.86 11.37
CA LEU A 15 -14.06 -5.95 12.33
C LEU A 15 -15.39 -6.66 12.10
N LYS A 16 -15.35 -7.94 11.71
CA LYS A 16 -16.54 -8.74 11.37
C LYS A 16 -17.54 -8.84 12.52
N GLU A 17 -17.06 -8.85 13.76
CA GLU A 17 -17.88 -9.08 14.96
C GLU A 17 -18.48 -7.81 15.57
N ALA A 18 -17.86 -6.64 15.36
CA ALA A 18 -18.21 -5.41 16.07
C ALA A 18 -19.07 -4.44 15.26
N GLN A 19 -19.31 -4.71 13.97
CA GLN A 19 -20.00 -3.81 13.02
C GLN A 19 -19.45 -2.37 12.97
N GLN A 20 -18.28 -2.15 13.57
CA GLN A 20 -17.58 -0.88 13.70
C GLN A 20 -16.18 -1.06 13.12
N ALA A 21 -15.76 -0.08 12.31
CA ALA A 21 -14.41 -0.01 11.79
C ALA A 21 -13.50 0.72 12.78
N ILE A 22 -12.24 0.29 12.82
CA ILE A 22 -11.17 1.04 13.48
C ILE A 22 -10.16 1.49 12.44
N TYR A 23 -9.45 2.59 12.71
CA TYR A 23 -8.32 3.03 11.91
C TYR A 23 -7.03 2.63 12.61
N VAL A 24 -6.15 1.93 11.89
CA VAL A 24 -4.85 1.49 12.39
C VAL A 24 -3.77 2.18 11.57
N LYS A 25 -3.09 3.16 12.17
CA LYS A 25 -1.91 3.81 11.61
C LYS A 25 -0.66 3.09 12.09
N GLY A 26 0.11 2.54 11.18
CA GLY A 26 1.41 1.91 11.45
C GLY A 26 2.57 2.84 11.10
N THR A 27 3.59 2.86 11.96
CA THR A 27 4.91 3.44 11.68
C THR A 27 5.93 2.32 11.76
N TRP A 28 6.57 2.03 10.63
CA TRP A 28 7.38 0.83 10.44
C TRP A 28 8.86 1.21 10.35
N PHE A 29 9.64 0.70 11.30
CA PHE A 29 11.10 0.78 11.32
C PHE A 29 11.68 -0.59 10.91
N GLU A 30 12.99 -0.67 10.73
CA GLU A 30 13.64 -1.93 10.32
C GLU A 30 13.49 -3.06 11.37
N SER A 31 13.54 -2.70 12.65
CA SER A 31 13.61 -3.61 13.80
C SER A 31 12.39 -3.52 14.74
N ARG A 32 11.51 -2.53 14.52
CA ARG A 32 10.36 -2.26 15.41
C ARG A 32 9.21 -1.58 14.67
N PHE A 33 8.08 -1.44 15.34
CA PHE A 33 6.94 -0.68 14.82
C PHE A 33 6.18 0.04 15.94
N ASP A 34 5.52 1.12 15.58
CA ASP A 34 4.58 1.81 16.45
C ASP A 34 3.19 1.82 15.79
N LEU A 35 2.15 1.48 16.55
CA LEU A 35 0.77 1.51 16.08
C LEU A 35 -0.02 2.58 16.85
N SER A 36 -0.81 3.34 16.11
CA SER A 36 -1.84 4.25 16.64
C SER A 36 -3.19 3.83 16.10
N ILE A 37 -4.10 3.46 16.99
CA ILE A 37 -5.40 2.88 16.68
C ILE A 37 -6.49 3.80 17.20
N THR A 38 -7.55 4.05 16.42
CA THR A 38 -8.71 4.83 16.86
C THR A 38 -10.01 4.26 16.31
N ASP A 39 -11.06 4.31 17.14
CA ASP A 39 -12.44 4.01 16.72
C ASP A 39 -13.25 5.29 16.43
N GLY A 40 -12.60 6.45 16.50
CA GLY A 40 -13.19 7.79 16.36
C GLY A 40 -13.52 8.47 17.69
N LEU A 41 -13.69 7.71 18.78
CA LEU A 41 -13.98 8.21 20.12
C LEU A 41 -12.79 8.00 21.07
N ASN A 42 -12.28 6.77 21.12
CA ASN A 42 -11.16 6.32 21.90
C ASN A 42 -9.97 6.00 21.00
N ALA A 43 -8.77 6.06 21.57
CA ALA A 43 -7.56 5.65 20.88
C ALA A 43 -6.67 4.78 21.74
N TRP A 44 -5.90 3.93 21.07
CA TRP A 44 -4.92 3.03 21.66
C TRP A 44 -3.61 3.15 20.92
N ILE A 45 -2.52 2.91 21.64
CA ILE A 45 -1.17 2.96 21.10
C ILE A 45 -0.44 1.66 21.44
N CYS A 46 0.46 1.27 20.56
CA CYS A 46 1.38 0.17 20.76
C CYS A 46 2.76 0.65 20.38
N HIS A 47 3.64 0.80 21.36
CA HIS A 47 5.05 1.07 21.11
C HIS A 47 5.81 -0.23 21.32
N SER A 48 6.15 -0.90 20.23
CA SER A 48 6.95 -2.12 20.33
C SER A 48 8.42 -1.74 20.46
N SER A 49 9.07 -2.15 21.55
CA SER A 49 10.52 -2.01 21.66
C SER A 49 11.20 -3.04 20.74
N GLU A 50 12.41 -2.74 20.27
CA GLU A 50 13.16 -3.69 19.43
C GLU A 50 13.35 -5.05 20.11
N GLU A 51 13.52 -5.04 21.44
CA GLU A 51 13.60 -6.26 22.25
C GLU A 51 12.30 -7.06 22.22
N GLN A 52 11.14 -6.42 22.44
CA GLN A 52 9.86 -7.11 22.39
C GLN A 52 9.57 -7.69 21.00
N VAL A 53 9.91 -6.95 19.94
CA VAL A 53 9.74 -7.43 18.57
C VAL A 53 10.66 -8.61 18.29
N ARG A 54 11.93 -8.54 18.73
CA ARG A 54 12.88 -9.65 18.62
C ARG A 54 12.42 -10.90 19.35
N ASP A 55 11.95 -10.77 20.59
CA ASP A 55 11.46 -11.89 21.38
C ASP A 55 10.23 -12.53 20.74
N ARG A 56 9.35 -11.73 20.14
CA ARG A 56 8.19 -12.23 19.39
C ARG A 56 8.56 -12.88 18.06
N ALA A 57 9.52 -12.32 17.34
CA ALA A 57 10.02 -12.91 16.10
C ALA A 57 10.68 -14.27 16.37
N ALA A 58 11.45 -14.37 17.45
CA ALA A 58 12.06 -15.63 17.90
C ALA A 58 11.04 -16.71 18.27
N GLN A 59 9.89 -16.34 18.87
CA GLN A 59 8.81 -17.31 19.16
C GLN A 59 8.24 -17.98 17.90
N TRP A 60 8.44 -17.39 16.72
CA TRP A 60 7.92 -17.86 15.44
C TRP A 60 9.04 -18.33 14.50
N ASP A 61 10.25 -18.48 15.04
CA ASP A 61 11.47 -18.86 14.33
C ASP A 61 11.67 -18.07 13.03
N GLN A 62 11.47 -16.75 13.09
CA GLN A 62 11.61 -15.85 11.94
C GLN A 62 12.54 -14.67 12.23
N PRO A 63 13.21 -14.13 11.19
CA PRO A 63 13.95 -12.88 11.31
C PRO A 63 13.06 -11.71 11.74
N VAL A 64 13.63 -10.76 12.50
CA VAL A 64 12.92 -9.55 12.94
C VAL A 64 12.36 -8.76 11.75
N SER A 65 13.15 -8.61 10.69
CA SER A 65 12.74 -7.92 9.46
C SER A 65 11.52 -8.57 8.80
N GLU A 66 11.47 -9.90 8.75
CA GLU A 66 10.33 -10.64 8.21
C GLU A 66 9.08 -10.47 9.09
N TYR A 67 9.25 -10.49 10.41
CA TYR A 67 8.13 -10.28 11.33
C TYR A 67 7.52 -8.88 11.21
N VAL A 68 8.37 -7.84 11.10
CA VAL A 68 7.90 -6.47 10.89
C VAL A 68 7.25 -6.33 9.52
N ALA A 69 7.86 -6.87 8.46
CA ALA A 69 7.29 -6.85 7.11
C ALA A 69 5.93 -7.59 7.03
N LEU A 70 5.78 -8.69 7.78
CA LEU A 70 4.51 -9.40 7.90
C LEU A 70 3.45 -8.51 8.56
N ALA A 71 3.79 -7.83 9.65
CA ALA A 71 2.88 -6.87 10.30
C ALA A 71 2.52 -5.70 9.38
N GLU A 72 3.51 -5.12 8.67
CA GLU A 72 3.30 -4.05 7.67
C GLU A 72 2.32 -4.52 6.59
N ARG A 73 2.50 -5.73 6.06
CA ARG A 73 1.64 -6.28 5.00
C ARG A 73 0.19 -6.46 5.44
N TYR A 74 -0.05 -6.94 6.66
CA TYR A 74 -1.40 -7.24 7.17
C TYR A 74 -2.12 -6.04 7.77
N LEU A 75 -1.38 -5.03 8.24
CA LEU A 75 -1.92 -3.78 8.78
C LEU A 75 -1.79 -2.60 7.81
N GLY A 76 -1.12 -2.76 6.68
CA GLY A 76 -1.14 -1.82 5.57
C GLY A 76 -2.36 -1.99 4.68
N PHE A 77 -2.80 -3.24 4.46
CA PHE A 77 -3.97 -3.58 3.68
C PHE A 77 -4.72 -4.73 4.34
N GLN A 78 -6.05 -4.62 4.44
CA GLN A 78 -6.87 -5.68 5.02
C GLN A 78 -6.90 -6.90 4.08
N HIS A 79 -6.51 -8.07 4.59
CA HIS A 79 -6.54 -9.33 3.83
C HIS A 79 -7.90 -10.03 4.01
N PRO A 80 -8.59 -10.43 2.93
CA PRO A 80 -9.93 -11.01 3.01
C PRO A 80 -9.96 -12.36 3.74
N ASP A 81 -8.91 -13.15 3.61
CA ASP A 81 -8.78 -14.49 4.18
C ASP A 81 -8.35 -14.48 5.66
N SER A 82 -8.04 -13.29 6.19
CA SER A 82 -7.62 -13.11 7.56
C SER A 82 -8.81 -12.76 8.46
N ALA A 83 -8.88 -13.39 9.63
CA ALA A 83 -9.80 -13.02 10.69
C ALA A 83 -9.11 -12.00 11.60
N TYR A 84 -9.58 -10.76 11.56
CA TYR A 84 -9.08 -9.67 12.40
C TYR A 84 -9.93 -9.51 13.66
N GLY A 85 -9.27 -9.25 14.79
CA GLY A 85 -9.89 -9.05 16.09
C GLY A 85 -9.35 -7.80 16.79
N PHE A 86 -10.22 -7.15 17.55
CA PHE A 86 -9.85 -6.04 18.44
C PHE A 86 -10.62 -6.16 19.76
N ALA A 87 -10.18 -7.11 20.58
CA ALA A 87 -10.90 -7.54 21.77
C ALA A 87 -10.44 -6.78 23.03
N ASP A 88 -11.29 -6.76 24.05
CA ASP A 88 -10.91 -6.23 25.36
C ASP A 88 -9.79 -7.06 26.01
N ALA A 89 -8.83 -6.38 26.63
CA ALA A 89 -7.67 -7.00 27.27
C ALA A 89 -7.46 -6.52 28.72
N GLY A 90 -8.51 -5.94 29.34
CA GLY A 90 -8.47 -5.40 30.70
C GLY A 90 -7.80 -4.03 30.82
N ASP A 91 -8.15 -3.27 31.85
CA ASP A 91 -7.57 -1.95 32.16
C ASP A 91 -7.60 -0.97 30.97
N GLY A 92 -8.69 -1.01 30.20
CA GLY A 92 -8.87 -0.21 28.99
C GLY A 92 -7.99 -0.63 27.80
N HIS A 93 -7.10 -1.60 27.97
CA HIS A 93 -6.27 -2.13 26.90
C HIS A 93 -7.11 -2.91 25.90
N LYS A 94 -6.63 -2.93 24.66
CA LYS A 94 -7.20 -3.73 23.59
C LYS A 94 -6.16 -4.68 23.03
N ARG A 95 -6.60 -5.86 22.59
CA ARG A 95 -5.76 -6.82 21.89
C ARG A 95 -6.10 -6.79 20.41
N LEU A 96 -5.18 -6.28 19.61
CA LEU A 96 -5.23 -6.37 18.16
C LEU A 96 -4.73 -7.76 17.75
N SER A 97 -5.49 -8.46 16.93
CA SER A 97 -5.07 -9.73 16.36
C SER A 97 -5.50 -9.91 14.91
N TRP A 98 -4.77 -10.76 14.20
CA TRP A 98 -5.18 -11.27 12.91
C TRP A 98 -4.63 -12.67 12.66
N THR A 99 -5.33 -13.45 11.84
CA THR A 99 -4.84 -14.77 11.44
C THR A 99 -4.05 -14.72 10.13
N PHE A 100 -3.06 -15.57 9.98
CA PHE A 100 -2.33 -15.75 8.73
C PHE A 100 -1.92 -17.22 8.59
N GLU A 101 -1.53 -17.62 7.40
CA GLU A 101 -1.09 -18.99 7.12
C GLU A 101 0.41 -19.00 6.83
N LYS A 102 1.13 -19.91 7.45
CA LYS A 102 2.56 -20.16 7.20
C LYS A 102 2.75 -21.67 7.09
N GLU A 103 3.26 -22.13 5.96
CA GLU A 103 3.56 -23.56 5.70
C GLU A 103 2.36 -24.49 5.98
N GLY A 104 1.14 -24.09 5.59
CA GLY A 104 -0.08 -24.87 5.82
C GLY A 104 -0.63 -24.80 7.24
N THR A 105 0.01 -24.04 8.14
CA THR A 105 -0.44 -23.85 9.52
C THR A 105 -1.06 -22.47 9.69
N LYS A 106 -2.29 -22.44 10.23
CA LYS A 106 -2.98 -21.20 10.58
C LYS A 106 -2.49 -20.69 11.93
N LEU A 107 -1.86 -19.53 11.93
CA LEU A 107 -1.32 -18.85 13.09
C LEU A 107 -2.10 -17.56 13.38
N GLU A 108 -1.98 -17.04 14.59
CA GLU A 108 -2.61 -15.79 15.00
C GLU A 108 -1.57 -14.82 15.57
N TRP A 109 -1.42 -13.68 14.91
CA TRP A 109 -0.63 -12.57 15.41
C TRP A 109 -1.44 -11.81 16.46
N ARG A 110 -0.84 -11.48 17.61
CA ARG A 110 -1.53 -10.78 18.70
C ARG A 110 -0.63 -9.77 19.38
N TRP A 111 -1.09 -8.53 19.51
CA TRP A 111 -0.44 -7.50 20.33
C TRP A 111 -1.41 -6.78 21.24
N LYS A 112 -0.92 -6.47 22.45
CA LYS A 112 -1.65 -5.66 23.43
C LYS A 112 -1.35 -4.18 23.15
N CYS A 113 -2.40 -3.39 23.05
CA CYS A 113 -2.38 -1.95 22.83
C CYS A 113 -2.93 -1.27 24.09
N GLN A 114 -2.20 -0.29 24.59
CA GLN A 114 -2.60 0.46 25.78
C GLN A 114 -3.49 1.64 25.40
N PRO A 115 -4.37 2.12 26.30
CA PRO A 115 -5.09 3.36 26.09
C PRO A 115 -4.14 4.51 25.75
N SER A 116 -4.50 5.33 24.78
CA SER A 116 -3.76 6.57 24.54
C SER A 116 -3.94 7.50 25.74
N PRO A 117 -2.87 8.17 26.21
CA PRO A 117 -3.00 9.20 27.24
C PRO A 117 -3.85 10.39 26.77
N ASN A 118 -3.97 10.59 25.45
CA ASN A 118 -4.82 11.61 24.86
C ASN A 118 -5.48 11.10 23.57
N SER A 119 -6.66 10.48 23.73
CA SER A 119 -7.42 9.93 22.59
C SER A 119 -7.74 10.95 21.51
N LYS A 120 -8.03 12.21 21.88
CA LYS A 120 -8.33 13.27 20.91
C LYS A 120 -7.13 13.57 20.02
N GLN A 121 -5.95 13.70 20.62
CA GLN A 121 -4.72 13.98 19.89
C GLN A 121 -4.32 12.81 19.00
N THR A 122 -4.40 11.56 19.48
CA THR A 122 -4.10 10.39 18.65
C THR A 122 -5.06 10.27 17.47
N THR A 123 -6.36 10.47 17.70
CA THR A 123 -7.36 10.46 16.63
C THR A 123 -7.10 11.56 15.61
N ALA A 124 -6.83 12.80 16.06
CA ALA A 124 -6.47 13.90 15.17
C ALA A 124 -5.24 13.55 14.33
N ALA A 125 -4.17 13.03 14.92
CA ALA A 125 -2.94 12.65 14.21
C ALA A 125 -3.12 11.49 13.19
N VAL A 126 -4.13 10.64 13.38
CA VAL A 126 -4.51 9.62 12.39
C VAL A 126 -5.29 10.28 11.24
N LEU A 127 -6.23 11.18 11.55
CA LEU A 127 -7.01 11.91 10.55
C LEU A 127 -6.14 12.86 9.72
N ASP A 128 -5.22 13.60 10.34
CA ASP A 128 -4.26 14.48 9.66
C ASP A 128 -3.43 13.68 8.65
N PHE A 129 -2.91 12.52 9.06
CA PHE A 129 -2.19 11.62 8.15
C PHE A 129 -3.05 11.19 6.96
N LEU A 130 -4.31 10.84 7.18
CA LEU A 130 -5.23 10.45 6.10
C LEU A 130 -5.54 11.63 5.18
N MET A 131 -5.69 12.84 5.71
CA MET A 131 -5.95 14.05 4.94
C MET A 131 -4.75 14.44 4.09
N ASP A 132 -3.54 14.43 4.67
CA ASP A 132 -2.29 14.70 3.95
C ASP A 132 -2.08 13.70 2.81
N ALA A 133 -2.28 12.41 3.09
CA ALA A 133 -2.17 11.36 2.08
C ALA A 133 -3.21 11.55 0.96
N ASN A 134 -4.45 11.95 1.30
CA ASN A 134 -5.50 12.21 0.31
C ASN A 134 -5.19 13.42 -0.59
N VAL A 135 -4.67 14.51 -0.01
CA VAL A 135 -4.22 15.68 -0.78
C VAL A 135 -3.11 15.27 -1.76
N GLY A 136 -2.07 14.58 -1.28
CA GLY A 136 -0.96 14.14 -2.12
C GLY A 136 -1.38 13.19 -3.24
N LEU A 137 -2.26 12.21 -2.94
CA LEU A 137 -2.81 11.30 -3.95
C LEU A 137 -3.64 12.05 -4.99
N SER A 138 -4.45 13.02 -4.57
CA SER A 138 -5.28 13.83 -5.47
C SER A 138 -4.41 14.63 -6.45
N GLU A 139 -3.35 15.27 -5.95
CA GLU A 139 -2.38 15.99 -6.79
C GLU A 139 -1.66 15.05 -7.76
N GLU A 140 -1.25 13.87 -7.29
CA GLU A 140 -0.57 12.88 -8.12
C GLU A 140 -1.47 12.34 -9.24
N VAL A 141 -2.75 12.08 -8.94
CA VAL A 141 -3.75 11.64 -9.93
C VAL A 141 -3.93 12.70 -11.02
N VAL A 142 -4.08 13.98 -10.65
CA VAL A 142 -4.20 15.07 -11.62
C VAL A 142 -2.96 15.12 -12.52
N ARG A 143 -1.77 15.09 -11.93
CA ARG A 143 -0.51 15.14 -12.66
C ARG A 143 -0.34 13.96 -13.62
N LYS A 144 -0.57 12.73 -13.15
CA LYS A 144 -0.46 11.51 -13.97
C LYS A 144 -1.48 11.49 -15.10
N THR A 145 -2.71 11.94 -14.85
CA THR A 145 -3.76 12.03 -15.88
C THR A 145 -3.35 13.00 -16.99
N GLN A 146 -2.83 14.18 -16.64
CA GLN A 146 -2.34 15.14 -17.64
C GLN A 146 -1.15 14.58 -18.45
N SER A 147 -0.21 13.89 -17.81
CA SER A 147 0.90 13.23 -18.51
C SER A 147 0.42 12.12 -19.44
N PHE A 148 -0.56 11.33 -19.00
CA PHE A 148 -1.15 10.25 -19.81
C PHE A 148 -1.83 10.80 -21.07
N GLU A 149 -2.63 11.86 -20.95
CA GLU A 149 -3.30 12.47 -22.11
C GLU A 149 -2.29 13.04 -23.12
N ARG A 150 -1.20 13.67 -22.65
CA ARG A 150 -0.12 14.14 -23.54
C ARG A 150 0.54 12.99 -24.29
N LEU A 151 0.83 11.89 -23.60
CA LEU A 151 1.45 10.71 -24.20
C LEU A 151 0.52 10.06 -25.23
N LYS A 152 -0.78 9.99 -24.93
CA LYS A 152 -1.80 9.46 -25.83
C LYS A 152 -1.87 10.26 -27.13
N VAL A 153 -1.94 11.60 -27.05
CA VAL A 153 -1.96 12.47 -28.24
C VAL A 153 -0.71 12.28 -29.09
N GLU A 154 0.47 12.12 -28.47
CA GLU A 154 1.70 11.90 -29.23
C GLU A 154 1.73 10.51 -29.89
N ALA A 155 1.24 9.48 -29.20
CA ALA A 155 1.10 8.15 -29.77
C ALA A 155 0.16 8.14 -30.99
N GLU A 156 -0.96 8.87 -30.93
CA GLU A 156 -1.91 9.02 -32.04
C GLU A 156 -1.27 9.72 -33.26
N LYS A 157 -0.44 10.76 -33.04
CA LYS A 157 0.32 11.39 -34.13
C LYS A 157 1.34 10.45 -34.76
N CYS A 158 2.08 9.69 -33.94
CA CYS A 158 3.04 8.71 -34.43
C CYS A 158 2.35 7.63 -35.26
N LEU A 159 1.17 7.16 -34.83
CA LEU A 159 0.36 6.20 -35.57
C LEU A 159 -0.05 6.77 -36.94
N ALA A 160 -0.62 7.98 -36.97
CA ALA A 160 -1.05 8.63 -38.20
C ALA A 160 0.13 8.86 -39.17
N LEU A 161 1.31 9.23 -38.65
CA LEU A 161 2.52 9.39 -39.45
C LEU A 161 3.00 8.05 -40.03
N SER A 162 2.95 6.98 -39.23
CA SER A 162 3.33 5.63 -39.66
C SER A 162 2.41 5.09 -40.76
N GLU A 163 1.10 5.30 -40.63
CA GLU A 163 0.13 4.92 -41.67
C GLU A 163 0.39 5.67 -42.97
N LYS A 164 0.62 6.98 -42.90
CA LYS A 164 0.97 7.80 -44.06
C LYS A 164 2.25 7.31 -44.74
N LEU A 165 3.33 7.09 -43.99
CA LEU A 165 4.61 6.59 -44.52
C LEU A 165 4.45 5.20 -45.17
N THR A 166 3.59 4.36 -44.62
CA THR A 166 3.30 3.03 -45.18
C THR A 166 2.62 3.14 -46.54
N ASN A 167 1.63 4.05 -46.68
CA ASN A 167 0.97 4.29 -47.96
C ASN A 167 1.93 4.88 -49.00
N GLU A 168 2.72 5.89 -48.63
CA GLU A 168 3.73 6.49 -49.52
C GLU A 168 4.76 5.45 -50.00
N LYS A 169 5.15 4.52 -49.12
CA LYS A 169 6.03 3.41 -49.47
C LYS A 169 5.38 2.48 -50.50
N ILE A 170 4.13 2.10 -50.32
CA ILE A 170 3.39 1.23 -51.25
C ILE A 170 3.28 1.88 -52.63
N GLU A 171 2.96 3.17 -52.68
CA GLU A 171 2.88 3.96 -53.93
C GLU A 171 4.24 4.01 -54.65
N PHE A 172 5.31 4.28 -53.89
CA PHE A 172 6.67 4.31 -54.43
C PHE A 172 7.11 2.96 -54.98
N GLU A 173 6.92 1.89 -54.21
CA GLU A 173 7.26 0.52 -54.65
C GLU A 173 6.50 0.16 -55.93
N SER A 174 5.20 0.44 -56.00
CA SER A 174 4.37 0.19 -57.19
C SER A 174 4.90 0.92 -58.43
N ALA A 175 5.27 2.20 -58.29
CA ALA A 175 5.80 3.00 -59.39
C ALA A 175 7.16 2.48 -59.88
N ILE A 176 8.03 2.04 -58.98
CA ILE A 176 9.34 1.45 -59.32
C ILE A 176 9.15 0.11 -60.04
N TYR A 177 8.32 -0.80 -59.50
CA TYR A 177 8.07 -2.10 -60.12
C TYR A 177 7.48 -1.96 -61.53
N ALA A 178 6.56 -1.02 -61.75
CA ALA A 178 6.02 -0.74 -63.08
C ALA A 178 7.11 -0.31 -64.06
N LYS A 179 8.01 0.60 -63.67
CA LYS A 179 9.13 1.03 -64.52
C LYS A 179 10.11 -0.09 -64.83
N LEU A 180 10.47 -0.90 -63.84
CA LEU A 180 11.36 -2.05 -64.04
C LEU A 180 10.75 -3.06 -65.02
N THR A 181 9.44 -3.29 -64.94
CA THR A 181 8.72 -4.19 -65.87
C THR A 181 8.79 -3.68 -67.31
N ILE A 182 8.65 -2.37 -67.53
CA ILE A 182 8.76 -1.76 -68.87
C ILE A 182 10.18 -1.91 -69.44
N ILE A 183 11.22 -1.80 -68.61
CA ILE A 183 12.62 -1.91 -69.06
C ILE A 183 13.02 -3.36 -69.34
N ALA A 184 12.37 -4.34 -68.69
CA ALA A 184 12.67 -5.76 -68.84
C ALA A 184 11.99 -6.45 -70.04
N LEU A 185 11.13 -5.73 -70.78
CA LEU A 185 10.46 -6.16 -72.02
C LEU A 185 11.17 -5.60 -73.25
#